data_AF-A0A9X3HUW0-F1
#
_entry.id   AF-A0A9X3HUW0-F1
#
_cell.length_a   1.000
_cell.length_b   1.000
_cell.length_c   1.000
_cell.angle_alpha   90.00
_cell.angle_beta   90.00
_cell.angle_gamma   90.00
#
_symmetry.space_group_name_H-M   'P 1'
#
loop_
_entity.id
_entity.type
_entity.pdbx_description
1 polymer ?
#
loop_
_entity_poly.entity_id
_entity_poly.type
_entity_poly.pdbx_seq_one_letter_code
_entity_poly.pdbx_strand_id
1 'polypeptide(L)'
;MKAVNKSPSTKVTISPKHLKVMVSKFEAAIMKRDFTEIAKLNQLVEQILPNIDQHDADLLPIVVKLRQEHEKCRALVETEQAALRQRLTHNMCLRNRDKAYTKTQVRGEE
;
A
#
# COMPACT_ATOMS: atom_id res chain seq x y z
N MET A 1 42.43 21.55 25.76
CA MET A 1 42.12 20.42 24.86
C MET A 1 40.77 19.82 25.28
N LYS A 2 39.72 19.95 24.46
CA LYS A 2 38.52 19.09 24.56
C LYS A 2 38.20 18.62 23.15
N ALA A 3 38.27 17.31 22.98
CA ALA A 3 38.15 16.62 21.71
C ALA A 3 36.72 16.75 21.15
N VAL A 4 36.64 17.13 19.87
CA VAL A 4 35.44 17.06 19.05
C VAL A 4 35.24 15.61 18.65
N ASN A 5 34.33 14.90 19.32
CA ASN A 5 33.82 13.63 18.81
C ASN A 5 32.61 13.90 17.91
N LYS A 6 32.88 14.15 16.62
CA LYS A 6 31.88 13.97 15.57
C LYS A 6 31.89 12.50 15.18
N SER A 7 30.92 11.74 15.67
CA SER A 7 30.64 10.40 15.18
C SER A 7 30.31 10.46 13.68
N PRO A 8 30.93 9.64 12.82
CA PRO A 8 30.55 9.57 11.42
C PRO A 8 29.25 8.75 11.35
N SER A 9 28.11 9.44 11.29
CA SER A 9 26.85 8.82 10.90
C SER A 9 27.00 8.34 9.47
N THR A 10 27.26 7.04 9.31
CA THR A 10 27.40 6.38 8.01
C THR A 10 26.05 6.48 7.30
N LYS A 11 25.86 7.50 6.46
CA LYS A 11 24.71 7.56 5.56
C LYS A 11 24.83 6.36 4.63
N VAL A 12 23.97 5.37 4.79
CA VAL A 12 23.84 4.26 3.85
C VAL A 12 23.21 4.84 2.59
N THR A 13 24.04 5.26 1.63
CA THR A 13 23.57 5.87 0.39
C THR A 13 22.88 4.81 -0.47
N ILE A 14 21.61 5.04 -0.79
CA ILE A 14 20.82 4.10 -1.60
C ILE A 14 21.23 4.21 -3.06
N SER A 15 21.64 3.09 -3.64
CA SER A 15 21.99 3.03 -5.06
C SER A 15 20.76 3.28 -5.95
N PRO A 16 20.89 4.09 -7.03
CA PRO A 16 19.84 4.27 -8.04
C PRO A 16 19.29 2.96 -8.62
N LYS A 17 20.14 1.91 -8.71
CA LYS A 17 19.73 0.59 -9.20
C LYS A 17 18.69 -0.06 -8.29
N HIS A 18 18.84 0.06 -6.97
CA HIS A 18 17.89 -0.52 -6.01
C HIS A 18 16.51 0.13 -6.15
N LEU A 19 16.46 1.46 -6.27
CA LEU A 19 15.20 2.17 -6.46
C LEU A 19 14.51 1.81 -7.79
N LYS A 20 15.27 1.66 -8.89
CA LYS A 20 14.70 1.18 -10.17
C LYS A 20 14.09 -0.21 -10.04
N VAL A 21 14.78 -1.13 -9.37
CA VAL A 21 14.25 -2.48 -9.11
C VAL A 21 12.96 -2.42 -8.28
N MET A 22 12.91 -1.55 -7.28
CA MET A 22 11.69 -1.36 -6.48
C MET A 22 10.53 -0.83 -7.29
N VAL A 23 10.76 0.16 -8.17
CA VAL A 23 9.72 0.66 -9.09
C VAL A 23 9.17 -0.48 -9.94
N SER A 24 10.03 -1.30 -10.54
CA SER A 24 9.57 -2.45 -11.35
C SER A 24 8.83 -3.50 -10.53
N LYS A 25 9.19 -3.71 -9.26
CA LYS A 25 8.43 -4.59 -8.35
C LYS A 25 7.05 -4.03 -8.04
N PHE A 26 6.93 -2.72 -7.82
CA PHE A 26 5.63 -2.06 -7.65
C PHE A 26 4.76 -2.22 -8.89
N GLU A 27 5.30 -1.92 -10.09
CA GLU A 27 4.58 -2.10 -11.36
C GLU A 27 4.04 -3.53 -11.49
N ALA A 28 4.88 -4.54 -11.22
CA ALA A 28 4.48 -5.94 -11.28
C ALA A 28 3.42 -6.31 -10.23
N ALA A 29 3.55 -5.80 -8.99
CA ALA A 29 2.59 -6.07 -7.92
C ALA A 29 1.23 -5.43 -8.20
N ILE A 30 1.20 -4.22 -8.75
CA ILE A 30 -0.03 -3.53 -9.20
C ILE A 30 -0.71 -4.35 -10.30
N MET A 31 0.03 -4.76 -11.33
CA MET A 31 -0.52 -5.55 -12.45
C MET A 31 -1.14 -6.87 -11.97
N LYS A 32 -0.49 -7.54 -11.02
CA LYS A 32 -0.98 -8.79 -10.43
C LYS A 32 -2.06 -8.59 -9.36
N ARG A 33 -2.34 -7.34 -8.96
CA ARG A 33 -3.18 -6.99 -7.81
C ARG A 33 -2.75 -7.72 -6.53
N ASP A 34 -1.44 -7.87 -6.34
CA ASP A 34 -0.87 -8.53 -5.16
C ASP A 34 -0.75 -7.54 -4.00
N PHE A 35 -1.83 -7.42 -3.22
CA PHE A 35 -1.88 -6.51 -2.07
C PHE A 35 -0.88 -6.85 -0.96
N THR A 36 -0.47 -8.12 -0.88
CA THR A 36 0.52 -8.55 0.13
C THR A 36 1.89 -8.01 -0.23
N GLU A 37 2.27 -8.13 -1.50
CA GLU A 37 3.54 -7.60 -1.99
C GLU A 37 3.54 -6.07 -1.99
N ILE A 38 2.42 -5.42 -2.38
CA ILE A 38 2.28 -3.94 -2.27
C ILE A 38 2.52 -3.47 -0.83
N ALA A 39 1.96 -4.17 0.17
CA ALA A 39 2.14 -3.80 1.57
C ALA A 39 3.62 -3.92 2.02
N LYS A 40 4.31 -5.00 1.62
CA LYS A 40 5.75 -5.17 1.90
C LYS A 40 6.61 -4.09 1.24
N LEU A 41 6.30 -3.78 -0.02
CA LEU A 41 7.03 -2.76 -0.77
C LEU A 41 6.81 -1.36 -0.16
N ASN A 42 5.60 -1.04 0.31
CA ASN A 42 5.33 0.21 1.02
C ASN A 42 6.15 0.33 2.31
N GLN A 43 6.21 -0.72 3.13
CA GLN A 43 7.06 -0.73 4.32
C GLN A 43 8.54 -0.54 3.97
N LEU A 44 9.01 -1.16 2.90
CA LEU A 44 10.38 -0.99 2.43
C LEU A 44 10.63 0.45 1.98
N VAL A 45 9.67 1.09 1.29
CA VAL A 45 9.73 2.51 0.90
C VAL A 45 9.88 3.42 2.12
N GLU A 46 9.08 3.22 3.16
CA GLU A 46 9.16 4.00 4.40
C GLU A 46 10.55 3.92 5.06
N GLN A 47 11.18 2.74 5.02
CA GLN A 47 12.53 2.53 5.58
C GLN A 47 13.63 3.19 4.76
N ILE A 48 13.47 3.24 3.43
CA ILE A 48 14.51 3.76 2.54
C ILE A 48 14.43 5.27 2.35
N LEU A 49 13.24 5.88 2.44
CA LEU A 49 13.02 7.30 2.17
C LEU A 49 14.00 8.24 2.91
N PRO A 50 14.32 8.03 4.21
CA PRO A 50 15.26 8.89 4.94
C PRO A 50 16.70 8.82 4.43
N ASN A 51 17.05 7.76 3.70
CA ASN A 51 18.40 7.47 3.23
C ASN A 51 18.64 7.88 1.76
N ILE A 52 17.62 8.43 1.10
CA ILE A 52 17.73 8.94 -0.27
C ILE A 52 18.35 10.33 -0.22
N ASP A 53 19.44 10.53 -0.96
CA ASP A 53 20.03 11.85 -1.12
C ASP A 53 19.15 12.70 -2.04
N GLN A 54 18.55 13.76 -1.48
CA GLN A 54 17.66 14.67 -2.21
C GLN A 54 18.42 15.59 -3.18
N HIS A 55 19.74 15.70 -3.04
CA HIS A 55 20.58 16.53 -3.91
C HIS A 55 21.18 15.74 -5.08
N ASP A 56 20.98 14.42 -5.12
CA ASP A 56 21.44 13.57 -6.22
C ASP A 56 20.47 13.67 -7.41
N ALA A 57 20.96 14.27 -8.50
CA ALA A 57 20.20 14.47 -9.72
C ALA A 57 19.78 13.15 -10.41
N ASP A 58 20.55 12.07 -10.21
CA ASP A 58 20.25 10.76 -10.82
C ASP A 58 19.12 10.03 -10.07
N LEU A 59 18.93 10.35 -8.78
CA LEU A 59 17.90 9.75 -7.93
C LEU A 59 16.54 10.42 -8.10
N LEU A 60 16.52 11.73 -8.33
CA LEU A 60 15.28 12.51 -8.47
C LEU A 60 14.25 11.90 -9.44
N PRO A 61 14.57 11.57 -10.71
CA PRO A 61 13.58 11.01 -11.63
C PRO A 61 13.05 9.65 -11.18
N ILE A 62 13.89 8.85 -10.49
CA ILE A 62 13.52 7.52 -10.01
C ILE A 62 12.56 7.64 -8.82
N VAL A 63 12.82 8.59 -7.91
CA VAL A 63 11.94 8.89 -6.77
C VAL A 63 10.59 9.42 -7.22
N VAL A 64 10.57 10.30 -8.24
CA VAL A 64 9.32 10.77 -8.85
C VAL A 64 8.53 9.59 -9.42
N LYS A 65 9.18 8.68 -10.14
CA LYS A 65 8.52 7.49 -10.67
C LYS A 65 8.01 6.56 -9.56
N LEU A 66 8.79 6.35 -8.50
CA LEU A 66 8.37 5.56 -7.33
C LEU A 66 7.12 6.15 -6.67
N ARG A 67 7.05 7.48 -6.54
CA ARG A 67 5.85 8.17 -6.05
C ARG A 67 4.64 7.91 -6.93
N GLN A 68 4.79 8.00 -8.26
CA GLN A 68 3.70 7.73 -9.19
C GLN A 68 3.16 6.29 -9.06
N GLU A 69 4.06 5.30 -8.94
CA GLU A 69 3.64 3.91 -8.71
C GLU A 69 2.95 3.72 -7.35
N HIS A 70 3.42 4.40 -6.30
CA HIS A 70 2.75 4.40 -5.02
C HIS A 70 1.34 5.02 -5.09
N GLU A 71 1.15 6.12 -5.81
CA GLU A 71 -0.16 6.74 -6.03
C GLU A 71 -1.11 5.79 -6.77
N LYS A 72 -0.62 5.03 -7.75
CA LYS A 72 -1.41 3.97 -8.41
C LYS A 72 -1.80 2.85 -7.44
N CYS A 73 -0.88 2.42 -6.57
CA CYS A 73 -1.18 1.43 -5.52
C CYS A 73 -2.30 1.91 -4.61
N ARG A 74 -2.22 3.18 -4.18
CA ARG A 74 -3.24 3.79 -3.32
C ARG A 74 -4.62 3.77 -4.00
N ALA A 75 -4.69 4.24 -5.25
CA ALA A 75 -5.95 4.25 -6.01
C ALA A 75 -6.54 2.83 -6.18
N LEU A 76 -5.69 1.84 -6.44
CA LEU A 76 -6.09 0.43 -6.54
C LEU A 76 -6.70 -0.06 -5.22
N VAL A 77 -6.03 0.20 -4.09
CA VAL A 77 -6.52 -0.20 -2.75
C VAL A 77 -7.84 0.48 -2.42
N GLU A 78 -7.97 1.79 -2.69
CA GLU A 78 -9.21 2.54 -2.46
C GLU A 78 -10.38 1.95 -3.26
N THR A 79 -10.13 1.59 -4.52
CA THR A 79 -11.13 0.96 -5.40
C THR A 79 -11.59 -0.40 -4.88
N GLU A 80 -10.65 -1.27 -4.49
CA GLU A 80 -11.01 -2.60 -3.96
C GLU A 80 -11.71 -2.51 -2.59
N GLN A 81 -11.29 -1.58 -1.72
CA GLN A 81 -11.99 -1.34 -0.46
C GLN A 81 -13.42 -0.88 -0.66
N ALA A 82 -13.68 -0.01 -1.64
CA ALA A 82 -15.03 0.42 -1.99
C ALA A 82 -15.89 -0.76 -2.47
N ALA A 83 -15.35 -1.59 -3.36
CA ALA A 83 -16.04 -2.80 -3.85
C ALA A 83 -16.35 -3.79 -2.73
N LEU A 84 -15.40 -4.04 -1.82
CA LEU A 84 -15.59 -4.91 -0.67
C LEU A 84 -16.68 -4.39 0.29
N ARG A 85 -16.68 -3.08 0.58
CA ARG A 85 -17.72 -2.45 1.40
C ARG A 85 -19.11 -2.63 0.78
N GLN A 86 -19.21 -2.42 -0.53
CA GLN A 86 -20.47 -2.62 -1.26
C GLN A 86 -20.97 -4.08 -1.15
N ARG A 87 -20.07 -5.05 -1.32
CA ARG A 87 -20.40 -6.48 -1.20
C ARG A 87 -20.82 -6.85 0.23
N LEU A 88 -20.18 -6.28 1.25
CA LEU A 88 -20.56 -6.48 2.65
C LEU A 88 -21.96 -5.94 2.94
N THR A 89 -22.25 -4.71 2.52
CA THR A 89 -23.57 -4.10 2.68
C THR A 89 -24.65 -4.92 1.99
N HIS A 90 -24.39 -5.37 0.75
CA HIS A 90 -25.33 -6.21 0.02
C HIS A 90 -25.62 -7.54 0.74
N ASN A 91 -24.57 -8.23 1.23
CA ASN A 91 -24.74 -9.46 2.00
C ASN A 91 -25.51 -9.25 3.30
N MET A 92 -25.27 -8.14 4.01
CA MET A 92 -26.04 -7.81 5.21
C MET A 92 -27.53 -7.61 4.89
N CYS A 93 -27.86 -6.91 3.81
CA CYS A 93 -29.24 -6.73 3.38
C CYS A 93 -29.93 -8.07 3.08
N LEU A 94 -29.25 -8.97 2.37
CA LEU A 94 -29.76 -10.32 2.09
C LEU A 94 -30.05 -11.08 3.39
N ARG A 95 -29.08 -11.12 4.33
CA ARG A 95 -29.26 -11.81 5.62
C ARG A 95 -30.41 -11.24 6.44
N ASN A 96 -30.58 -9.91 6.44
CA ASN A 96 -31.70 -9.26 7.13
C ASN A 96 -33.05 -9.61 6.50
N ARG A 97 -33.11 -9.65 5.17
CA ARG A 97 -34.30 -10.06 4.43
C ARG A 97 -34.65 -11.52 4.72
N ASP A 98 -33.69 -12.42 4.66
CA ASP A 98 -33.90 -13.84 4.94
C ASP A 98 -34.39 -14.05 6.37
N LYS A 99 -33.80 -13.34 7.34
CA LYS A 99 -34.28 -13.33 8.74
C LYS A 99 -35.71 -12.83 8.87
N ALA A 100 -36.12 -11.84 8.09
CA ALA A 100 -37.49 -11.34 8.09
C ALA A 100 -38.47 -12.39 7.52
N TYR A 101 -38.10 -13.06 6.43
CA TYR A 101 -38.92 -14.13 5.85
C TYR A 101 -39.11 -15.31 6.81
N THR A 102 -38.03 -15.78 7.45
CA THR A 102 -38.14 -16.87 8.45
C THR A 102 -39.08 -16.49 9.60
N LYS A 103 -39.00 -15.25 10.11
CA LYS A 103 -39.90 -14.78 11.18
C LYS A 103 -41.36 -14.74 10.74
N THR A 104 -41.63 -14.34 9.50
CA THR A 104 -43.01 -14.28 8.97
C THR A 104 -43.58 -15.67 8.72
N GLN A 105 -42.76 -16.63 8.26
CA GLN A 105 -43.19 -18.03 8.08
C GLN A 105 -43.55 -18.69 9.41
N VAL A 106 -42.70 -18.57 10.43
CA VAL A 106 -42.97 -19.15 11.77
C VAL A 106 -44.26 -18.59 12.37
N ARG A 107 -44.57 -17.30 12.18
CA ARG A 107 -45.82 -16.68 12.65
C ARG A 107 -47.08 -17.07 11.86
N GLY A 108 -46.93 -17.56 10.63
CA GLY A 108 -48.06 -18.03 9.81
C GLY A 108 -48.40 -19.51 10.04
N GLU A 109 -47.55 -20.22 10.77
CA GLU A 109 -47.71 -21.63 11.15
C GLU A 109 -48.19 -21.83 12.60
N GLU A 110 -48.34 -20.73 13.36
CA GLU A 110 -49.01 -20.65 14.69
C GLU A 110 -50.50 -20.29 14.53
#